data_AF-A0AAW1I9R0-F1
#
_entry.id   AF-A0AAW1I9R0-F1
#
_cell.length_a   1.000
_cell.length_b   1.000
_cell.length_c   1.000
_cell.angle_alpha   90.00
_cell.angle_beta   90.00
_cell.angle_gamma   90.00
#
_symmetry.space_group_name_H-M   'P 1'
#
loop_
_entity.id
_entity.type
_entity.pdbx_description
1 polymer ?
#
loop_
_entity_poly.entity_id
_entity_poly.type
_entity_poly.pdbx_seq_one_letter_code
_entity_poly.pdbx_strand_id
1 'polypeptide(L)'
;MSDIRLMSREFLTEFILLYREHPCLWKIKSKEYIDRNKKAEAYKILVRKLQNIQPNATKNDVVNKINTLRGGFRREYKKVHMSKKSGSGADDIFVPTLWYYDLLLFVRDQDIPQKSISNVSDESNHEEEYSEKEDGENLVASEKEESIHIQGVWQ
;
A
#
# COMPACT_ATOMS: atom_id res chain seq x y z
N MET A 1 -10.36 -9.45 6.44
CA MET A 1 -9.84 -8.61 5.34
C MET A 1 -9.88 -9.46 4.08
N SER A 2 -10.63 -9.08 3.06
CA SER A 2 -10.98 -9.99 1.95
C SER A 2 -9.82 -10.10 0.94
N ASP A 3 -9.27 -11.30 0.74
CA ASP A 3 -8.12 -11.51 -0.15
C ASP A 3 -8.45 -11.08 -1.60
N ILE A 4 -7.49 -10.44 -2.27
CA ILE A 4 -7.58 -10.10 -3.70
C ILE A 4 -7.53 -11.37 -4.55
N ARG A 5 -6.80 -12.41 -4.12
CA ARG A 5 -6.64 -13.68 -4.85
C ARG A 5 -7.94 -14.47 -5.01
N LEU A 6 -8.93 -14.22 -4.15
CA LEU A 6 -10.24 -14.86 -4.18
C LEU A 6 -11.27 -14.09 -5.04
N MET A 7 -10.90 -12.96 -5.63
CA MET A 7 -11.76 -12.16 -6.50
C MET A 7 -11.49 -12.53 -7.96
N SER A 8 -12.55 -12.63 -8.78
CA SER A 8 -12.40 -12.89 -10.21
C SER A 8 -11.63 -11.76 -10.91
N ARG A 9 -10.96 -12.08 -12.03
CA ARG A 9 -10.17 -11.08 -12.77
C ARG A 9 -11.06 -10.00 -13.36
N GLU A 10 -12.25 -10.38 -13.80
CA GLU A 10 -13.29 -9.50 -14.36
C GLU A 10 -13.75 -8.52 -13.29
N PHE A 11 -14.13 -9.02 -12.12
CA PHE A 11 -14.53 -8.20 -10.98
C PHE A 11 -13.44 -7.20 -10.58
N LEU A 12 -12.19 -7.66 -10.44
CA LEU A 12 -11.10 -6.79 -10.00
C LEU A 12 -10.73 -5.77 -11.08
N THR A 13 -10.82 -6.14 -12.36
CA THR A 13 -10.62 -5.22 -13.50
C THR A 13 -11.65 -4.10 -13.45
N GLU A 14 -12.95 -4.44 -13.35
CA GLU A 14 -14.03 -3.46 -13.24
C GLU A 14 -13.90 -2.58 -12.00
N PHE A 15 -13.47 -3.14 -10.86
CA PHE A 15 -13.21 -2.37 -9.64
C PHE A 15 -12.05 -1.36 -9.82
N ILE A 16 -10.97 -1.75 -10.51
CA ILE A 16 -9.82 -0.86 -10.78
C ILE A 16 -10.21 0.23 -11.80
N LEU A 17 -10.99 -0.10 -12.83
CA LEU A 17 -11.49 0.89 -13.79
C LEU A 17 -12.42 1.92 -13.12
N LEU A 18 -13.35 1.46 -12.28
CA LEU A 18 -14.23 2.33 -11.48
C LEU A 18 -13.45 3.22 -10.51
N TYR A 19 -12.37 2.70 -9.91
CA TYR A 19 -11.44 3.50 -9.11
C TYR A 19 -10.70 4.56 -9.95
N ARG A 20 -10.27 4.22 -11.17
CA ARG A 20 -9.60 5.14 -12.12
C ARG A 20 -10.53 6.29 -12.53
N GLU A 21 -11.81 6.01 -12.78
CA GLU A 21 -12.86 6.98 -13.15
C GLU A 21 -13.17 8.02 -12.05
N HIS A 22 -12.65 7.83 -10.84
CA HIS A 22 -12.85 8.76 -9.72
C HIS A 22 -11.53 9.43 -9.27
N PRO A 23 -11.02 10.45 -10.00
CA PRO A 23 -9.84 11.24 -9.63
C PRO A 23 -9.86 11.78 -8.20
N CYS A 24 -11.04 12.06 -7.63
CA CYS A 24 -11.20 12.46 -6.23
C CYS A 24 -10.63 11.44 -5.23
N LEU A 25 -10.48 10.16 -5.60
CA LEU A 25 -9.93 9.11 -4.73
C LEU A 25 -8.40 8.92 -4.85
N TRP A 26 -7.76 9.44 -5.90
CA TRP A 26 -6.36 9.11 -6.21
C TRP A 26 -5.49 10.27 -6.71
N LYS A 27 -6.07 11.27 -7.38
CA LYS A 27 -5.33 12.36 -8.02
C LYS A 27 -5.14 13.54 -7.08
N ILE A 28 -4.18 13.43 -6.16
CA ILE A 28 -3.86 14.41 -5.10
C ILE A 28 -3.76 15.84 -5.64
N LYS A 29 -3.14 16.03 -6.82
CA LYS A 29 -2.96 17.35 -7.45
C LYS A 29 -4.23 17.93 -8.09
N SER A 30 -5.39 17.29 -7.98
CA SER A 30 -6.67 17.77 -8.54
C SER A 30 -7.54 18.47 -7.50
N LYS A 31 -8.31 19.48 -7.94
CA LYS A 31 -9.33 20.14 -7.09
C LYS A 31 -10.35 19.14 -6.54
N GLU A 32 -10.65 18.10 -7.32
CA GLU A 32 -11.61 17.04 -6.97
C GLU A 32 -11.16 16.17 -5.80
N TYR A 33 -9.84 16.08 -5.55
CA TYR A 33 -9.32 15.37 -4.37
C TYR A 33 -9.57 16.14 -3.06
N ILE A 34 -9.78 17.46 -3.12
CA ILE A 34 -10.12 18.27 -1.94
C ILE A 34 -11.63 18.18 -1.65
N ASP A 35 -12.45 17.94 -2.67
CA ASP A 35 -13.90 17.84 -2.58
C ASP A 35 -14.36 16.61 -1.77
N ARG A 36 -14.87 16.87 -0.56
CA ARG A 36 -15.38 15.85 0.37
C ARG A 36 -16.65 15.17 -0.15
N ASN A 37 -17.49 15.88 -0.91
CA ASN A 37 -18.75 15.35 -1.42
C ASN A 37 -18.47 14.40 -2.60
N LYS A 38 -17.60 14.79 -3.54
CA LYS A 38 -17.13 13.89 -4.60
C LYS A 38 -16.45 12.64 -4.05
N LYS A 39 -15.63 12.77 -3.01
CA LYS A 39 -15.05 11.61 -2.31
C LYS A 39 -16.13 10.71 -1.71
N ALA A 40 -17.14 11.27 -1.04
CA ALA A 40 -18.23 10.50 -0.45
C ALA A 40 -19.02 9.72 -1.50
N GLU A 41 -19.41 10.35 -2.62
CA GLU A 41 -20.12 9.67 -3.71
C GLU A 41 -19.28 8.59 -4.39
N ALA A 42 -18.01 8.87 -4.71
CA ALA A 42 -17.11 7.86 -5.29
C ALA A 42 -16.92 6.65 -4.35
N TYR A 43 -16.78 6.87 -3.03
CA TYR A 43 -16.75 5.76 -2.08
C TYR A 43 -18.07 4.97 -2.04
N LYS A 44 -19.25 5.62 -2.12
CA LYS A 44 -20.54 4.90 -2.21
C LYS A 44 -20.61 4.02 -3.46
N ILE A 45 -20.12 4.52 -4.59
CA ILE A 45 -20.09 3.78 -5.86
C ILE A 45 -19.20 2.52 -5.75
N LEU A 46 -17.97 2.66 -5.23
CA LEU A 46 -17.08 1.51 -5.01
C LEU A 46 -17.62 0.54 -3.93
N VAL A 47 -18.31 1.03 -2.90
CA VAL A 47 -18.96 0.17 -1.89
C VAL A 47 -20.04 -0.69 -2.55
N ARG A 48 -20.95 -0.09 -3.35
CA ARG A 48 -21.95 -0.87 -4.10
C ARG A 48 -21.31 -1.94 -4.98
N LYS A 49 -20.21 -1.60 -5.66
CA LYS A 49 -19.46 -2.58 -6.46
C LYS A 49 -18.93 -3.73 -5.61
N LEU A 50 -18.36 -3.44 -4.43
CA LEU A 50 -17.86 -4.46 -3.51
C LEU A 50 -18.99 -5.30 -2.87
N GLN A 51 -20.18 -4.72 -2.69
CA GLN A 51 -21.36 -5.41 -2.17
C GLN A 51 -21.88 -6.54 -3.06
N ASN A 52 -21.61 -6.49 -4.37
CA ASN A 52 -21.96 -7.59 -5.29
C ASN A 52 -21.28 -8.93 -4.94
N ILE A 53 -20.16 -8.92 -4.21
CA ILE A 53 -19.44 -10.13 -3.77
C ILE A 53 -19.34 -10.25 -2.24
N GLN A 54 -19.52 -9.16 -1.51
CA GLN A 54 -19.50 -9.11 -0.05
C GLN A 54 -20.64 -8.19 0.43
N PRO A 55 -21.88 -8.70 0.64
CA PRO A 55 -23.06 -7.87 0.90
C PRO A 55 -22.90 -6.87 2.06
N ASN A 56 -22.13 -7.23 3.09
CA ASN A 56 -21.86 -6.40 4.26
C ASN A 56 -20.62 -5.49 4.08
N ALA A 57 -20.13 -5.28 2.87
CA ALA A 57 -18.95 -4.44 2.61
C ALA A 57 -19.22 -2.97 2.97
N THR A 58 -18.22 -2.39 3.63
CA THR A 58 -18.24 -1.00 4.11
C THR A 58 -17.26 -0.13 3.33
N LYS A 59 -17.31 1.20 3.55
CA LYS A 59 -16.28 2.12 3.07
C LYS A 59 -14.87 1.72 3.51
N ASN A 60 -14.72 1.14 4.71
CA ASN A 60 -13.43 0.71 5.22
C ASN A 60 -12.86 -0.46 4.41
N ASP A 61 -13.71 -1.40 3.98
CA ASP A 61 -13.30 -2.51 3.11
C ASP A 61 -12.82 -2.02 1.74
N VAL A 62 -13.48 -1.00 1.18
CA VAL A 62 -13.04 -0.33 -0.06
C VAL A 62 -11.69 0.36 0.12
N VAL A 63 -11.49 1.12 1.19
CA VAL A 63 -10.20 1.77 1.50
C VAL A 63 -9.10 0.73 1.65
N ASN A 64 -9.35 -0.34 2.41
CA ASN A 64 -8.43 -1.45 2.58
C ASN A 64 -8.10 -2.12 1.24
N LYS A 65 -9.10 -2.40 0.39
CA LYS A 65 -8.91 -2.98 -0.95
C LYS A 65 -8.02 -2.11 -1.84
N ILE A 66 -8.27 -0.79 -1.88
CA ILE A 66 -7.44 0.18 -2.61
C ILE A 66 -6.01 0.20 -2.07
N ASN A 67 -5.83 0.18 -0.75
CA ASN A 67 -4.51 0.18 -0.13
C ASN A 67 -3.72 -1.11 -0.42
N THR A 68 -4.36 -2.29 -0.40
CA THR A 68 -3.72 -3.55 -0.79
C THR A 68 -3.34 -3.56 -2.28
N LEU A 69 -4.21 -3.05 -3.16
CA LEU A 69 -3.94 -2.90 -4.60
C LEU A 69 -2.72 -2.01 -4.85
N ARG A 70 -2.70 -0.80 -4.28
CA ARG A 70 -1.58 0.17 -4.37
C ARG A 70 -0.30 -0.38 -3.76
N GLY A 71 -0.38 -1.06 -2.61
CA GLY A 71 0.76 -1.72 -1.97
C GLY A 71 1.39 -2.80 -2.85
N GLY A 72 0.57 -3.61 -3.55
CA GLY A 72 1.04 -4.56 -4.56
C GLY A 72 1.74 -3.88 -5.73
N PHE A 73 1.07 -2.90 -6.35
CA PHE A 73 1.61 -2.12 -7.45
C PHE A 73 2.94 -1.44 -7.10
N ARG A 74 3.04 -0.79 -5.93
CA ARG A 74 4.25 -0.06 -5.49
C ARG A 74 5.47 -0.97 -5.38
N ARG A 75 5.30 -2.21 -4.91
CA ARG A 75 6.40 -3.19 -4.81
C ARG A 75 6.93 -3.57 -6.18
N GLU A 76 6.05 -3.93 -7.11
CA GLU A 76 6.43 -4.29 -8.48
C GLU A 76 7.00 -3.08 -9.24
N TYR A 77 6.37 -1.91 -9.13
CA TYR A 77 6.86 -0.67 -9.73
C TYR A 77 8.28 -0.32 -9.27
N LYS A 78 8.61 -0.53 -7.98
CA LYS A 78 9.98 -0.36 -7.48
C LYS A 78 10.97 -1.30 -8.19
N LYS A 79 10.65 -2.59 -8.38
CA LYS A 79 11.52 -3.56 -9.07
C LYS A 79 11.79 -3.15 -10.53
N VAL A 80 10.74 -2.81 -11.28
CA VAL A 80 10.84 -2.32 -12.67
C VAL A 80 11.70 -1.06 -12.76
N HIS A 81 11.55 -0.14 -11.80
CA HIS A 81 12.30 1.11 -11.82
C HIS A 81 13.77 0.94 -11.39
N MET A 82 14.05 0.05 -10.44
CA MET A 82 15.43 -0.25 -10.01
C MET A 82 16.23 -0.97 -11.10
N SER A 83 15.67 -2.00 -11.76
CA SER A 83 16.35 -2.69 -12.88
C SER A 83 16.72 -1.72 -14.01
N LYS A 84 15.83 -0.76 -14.34
CA LYS A 84 16.11 0.31 -15.31
C LYS A 84 17.19 1.31 -14.86
N LYS A 85 17.44 1.45 -13.55
CA LYS A 85 18.43 2.40 -13.02
C LYS A 85 19.83 1.78 -12.91
N SER A 86 19.93 0.47 -12.67
CA SER A 86 21.21 -0.22 -12.44
C SER A 86 22.11 -0.35 -13.68
N GLY A 87 21.70 0.15 -14.84
CA GLY A 87 22.52 0.12 -16.06
C GLY A 87 22.66 -1.26 -16.70
N SER A 88 21.94 -2.27 -16.21
CA SER A 88 21.85 -3.57 -16.85
C SER A 88 21.37 -3.43 -18.31
N GLY A 89 21.89 -4.29 -19.19
CA GLY A 89 21.52 -4.28 -20.61
C GLY A 89 20.01 -4.45 -20.84
N ALA A 90 19.54 -4.11 -22.04
CA ALA A 90 18.10 -4.04 -22.35
C ALA A 90 17.32 -5.35 -22.11
N ASP A 91 18.00 -6.50 -22.09
CA ASP A 91 17.44 -7.83 -21.80
C ASP A 91 17.18 -8.09 -20.30
N ASP A 92 17.67 -7.26 -19.38
CA ASP A 92 17.66 -7.50 -17.92
C ASP A 92 16.64 -6.58 -17.18
N ILE A 93 15.67 -6.03 -17.90
CA ILE A 93 14.59 -5.22 -17.31
C ILE A 93 13.57 -6.14 -16.65
N PHE A 94 13.33 -5.94 -15.34
CA PHE A 94 12.34 -6.72 -14.60
C PHE A 94 10.93 -6.54 -15.19
N VAL A 95 10.32 -7.64 -15.61
CA VAL A 95 8.93 -7.71 -16.10
C VAL A 95 7.97 -7.88 -14.91
N PRO A 96 6.94 -7.04 -14.75
CA PRO A 96 5.93 -7.22 -13.71
C PRO A 96 5.24 -8.58 -13.78
N THR A 97 5.17 -9.27 -12.64
CA THR A 97 4.39 -10.51 -12.49
C THR A 97 2.93 -10.24 -12.09
N LEU A 98 2.63 -9.00 -11.70
CA LEU A 98 1.32 -8.58 -11.23
C LEU A 98 0.38 -8.32 -12.41
N TRP A 99 -0.55 -9.23 -12.66
CA TRP A 99 -1.42 -9.19 -13.85
C TRP A 99 -2.22 -7.89 -14.03
N TYR A 100 -2.51 -7.15 -12.96
CA TYR A 100 -3.21 -5.86 -12.99
C TYR A 100 -2.28 -4.64 -12.93
N TYR A 101 -0.97 -4.81 -13.15
CA TYR A 101 0.04 -3.74 -13.10
C TYR A 101 -0.32 -2.57 -14.01
N ASP A 102 -0.62 -2.83 -15.28
CA ASP A 102 -0.94 -1.80 -16.28
C ASP A 102 -2.21 -1.02 -15.93
N LEU A 103 -3.18 -1.71 -15.32
CA LEU A 103 -4.44 -1.09 -14.88
C LEU A 103 -4.22 -0.04 -13.78
N LEU A 104 -3.14 -0.12 -13.00
CA LEU A 104 -2.81 0.82 -11.90
C LEU A 104 -1.75 1.86 -12.23
N LEU A 105 -1.20 1.87 -13.46
CA LEU A 105 -0.18 2.85 -13.88
C LEU A 105 -0.58 4.32 -13.65
N PHE A 106 -1.88 4.63 -13.66
CA PHE A 106 -2.39 5.98 -13.42
C PHE A 106 -2.11 6.52 -12.00
N VAL A 107 -1.85 5.65 -11.01
CA VAL A 107 -1.58 6.04 -9.61
C VAL A 107 -0.12 6.46 -9.41
N ARG A 108 0.80 6.02 -10.29
CA ARG A 108 2.27 6.19 -10.20
C ARG A 108 2.70 7.60 -9.75
N ASP A 109 2.18 8.63 -10.41
CA ASP A 109 2.62 10.03 -10.23
C ASP A 109 2.02 10.70 -8.97
N GLN A 110 1.24 9.96 -8.18
CA GLN A 110 0.60 10.41 -6.94
C GLN A 110 1.13 9.68 -5.70
N ASP A 111 1.76 8.51 -5.86
CA ASP A 111 2.14 7.60 -4.76
C ASP A 111 3.64 7.62 -4.39
N ILE A 112 4.42 8.45 -5.09
CA ILE A 112 5.85 8.63 -4.84
C ILE A 112 6.01 10.00 -4.19
N PRO A 113 6.29 10.08 -2.87
CA PRO A 113 6.97 11.25 -2.33
C PRO A 113 8.27 11.39 -3.11
N GLN A 114 8.43 12.47 -3.87
CA GLN A 114 9.76 12.78 -4.40
C GLN A 114 10.70 12.84 -3.20
N LYS A 115 11.75 12.02 -3.19
CA LYS A 115 12.90 12.32 -2.33
C LYS A 115 13.29 13.76 -2.66
N SER A 116 13.28 14.64 -1.66
CA SER A 116 13.85 15.97 -1.81
C SER A 116 15.28 15.77 -2.29
N ILE A 117 15.56 16.19 -3.52
CA ILE A 117 16.92 16.25 -4.06
C ILE A 117 17.61 17.38 -3.29
N SER A 118 18.26 17.03 -2.18
CA SER A 118 19.16 17.95 -1.50
C SER A 118 20.31 18.23 -2.44
N ASN A 119 20.39 19.46 -2.94
CA ASN A 119 21.46 19.89 -3.83
C ASN A 119 22.75 20.14 -3.03
N VAL A 120 23.28 19.07 -2.44
CA VAL A 120 24.64 18.97 -1.92
C VAL A 120 25.37 18.01 -2.83
N SER A 121 26.19 18.58 -3.71
CA SER A 121 27.17 17.83 -4.48
C SER A 121 28.29 17.43 -3.54
N ASP A 122 28.35 16.14 -3.19
CA ASP A 122 29.59 15.54 -2.71
C ASP A 122 29.67 14.09 -3.19
N GLU A 123 30.85 13.69 -3.66
CA GLU A 123 31.10 12.33 -4.12
C GLU A 123 31.51 11.47 -2.93
N SER A 124 30.62 10.61 -2.45
CA SER A 124 31.01 9.50 -1.59
C SER A 124 30.11 8.28 -1.83
N ASN A 125 30.74 7.21 -2.30
CA ASN A 125 30.13 5.90 -2.42
C ASN A 125 29.89 5.35 -1.01
N HIS A 126 28.63 5.12 -0.63
CA HIS A 126 28.29 4.39 0.59
C HIS A 126 27.22 3.34 0.31
N GLU A 127 27.67 2.09 0.35
CA GLU A 127 26.84 0.91 0.38
C GLU A 127 26.23 0.80 1.79
N GLU A 128 24.90 0.90 1.90
CA GLU A 128 24.20 0.63 3.17
C GLU A 128 23.89 -0.87 3.27
N GLU A 129 24.81 -1.57 3.94
CA GLU A 129 24.64 -2.94 4.44
C GLU A 129 23.39 -3.01 5.33
N TYR A 130 22.43 -3.88 4.97
CA TYR A 130 21.20 -4.06 5.73
C TYR A 130 21.36 -5.25 6.67
N SER A 131 21.43 -5.00 7.98
CA SER A 131 21.58 -6.08 8.95
C SER A 131 20.37 -7.01 8.94
N GLU A 132 20.64 -8.29 8.69
CA GLU A 132 19.69 -9.36 8.92
C GLU A 132 19.36 -9.40 10.42
N LYS A 133 18.08 -9.55 10.76
CA LYS A 133 17.65 -9.89 12.11
C LYS A 133 17.09 -11.28 12.07
N GLU A 134 17.91 -12.25 12.48
CA GLU A 134 17.46 -13.61 12.73
C GLU A 134 16.47 -13.64 13.90
N ASP A 135 15.33 -14.27 13.64
CA ASP A 135 14.38 -14.76 14.60
C ASP A 135 14.91 -16.03 15.28
N GLY A 136 15.23 -15.93 16.57
CA GLY A 136 15.71 -17.03 17.41
C GLY A 136 14.95 -17.12 18.72
N GLU A 137 14.19 -18.19 18.90
CA GLU A 137 13.43 -18.47 20.12
C GLU A 137 14.32 -19.06 21.24
N ASN A 138 13.91 -18.82 22.50
CA ASN A 138 13.47 -19.87 23.46
C ASN A 138 14.14 -19.91 24.86
N LEU A 139 13.29 -19.97 25.92
CA LEU A 139 13.46 -20.62 27.25
C LEU A 139 14.67 -20.22 28.17
N VAL A 140 14.60 -20.16 29.52
CA VAL A 140 13.54 -20.52 30.51
C VAL A 140 13.86 -19.93 31.91
N ALA A 141 12.88 -20.00 32.84
CA ALA A 141 13.01 -20.04 34.32
C ALA A 141 13.39 -18.75 35.10
N SER A 142 12.99 -18.56 36.37
CA SER A 142 11.86 -19.10 37.16
C SER A 142 11.75 -18.32 38.48
N GLU A 143 10.52 -17.95 38.89
CA GLU A 143 10.09 -17.59 40.27
C GLU A 143 10.82 -16.39 40.96
N LYS A 144 10.24 -15.62 41.90
CA LYS A 144 9.27 -15.93 42.97
C LYS A 144 8.30 -14.77 43.26
N GLU A 145 7.24 -15.11 43.99
CA GLU A 145 6.34 -14.24 44.76
C GLU A 145 7.14 -13.42 45.83
N GLU A 146 6.66 -12.37 46.50
CA GLU A 146 5.29 -11.87 46.76
C GLU A 146 5.15 -10.35 46.36
N SER A 147 4.26 -9.46 46.84
CA SER A 147 3.16 -9.51 47.83
C SER A 147 2.07 -8.45 47.58
N ILE A 148 1.10 -8.35 48.52
CA ILE A 148 -0.10 -7.51 48.47
C ILE A 148 0.01 -6.16 49.22
N HIS A 149 -0.36 -5.03 48.59
CA HIS A 149 -0.82 -3.85 49.35
C HIS A 149 -1.79 -2.87 48.63
N ILE A 150 -3.08 -3.05 48.92
CA ILE A 150 -4.13 -2.07 49.30
C ILE A 150 -4.07 -0.62 48.76
N GLN A 151 -5.11 -0.29 47.95
CA GLN A 151 -5.84 0.99 47.75
C GLN A 151 -5.13 2.37 47.65
N GLY A 152 -5.50 3.13 46.61
CA GLY A 152 -5.14 4.55 46.46
C GLY A 152 -5.91 5.24 45.32
N VAL A 153 -7.05 5.82 45.68
CA VAL A 153 -7.88 6.79 44.95
C VAL A 153 -7.07 7.83 44.16
N TRP A 154 -7.47 8.10 42.91
CA TRP A 154 -7.20 9.36 42.21
C TRP A 154 -8.48 9.88 41.58
N GLN A 155 -8.66 11.20 41.65
CA GLN A 155 -9.89 11.97 41.47
C GLN A 155 -9.80 12.88 40.24
#